data_AF-A0A1Q4GNR5-F1
#
_entry.id   AF-A0A1Q4GNR5-F1
#
_cell.length_a   1.000
_cell.length_b   1.000
_cell.length_c   1.000
_cell.angle_alpha   90.00
_cell.angle_beta   90.00
_cell.angle_gamma   90.00
#
_symmetry.space_group_name_H-M   'P 1'
#
loop_
_entity.id
_entity.type
_entity.pdbx_description
1 polymer ?
#
loop_
_entity_poly.entity_id
_entity_poly.type
_entity_poly.pdbx_seq_one_letter_code
_entity_poly.pdbx_strand_id
1 'polypeptide(L)'
;MILRTLLALTLAVQPVAAADLPDLGEVSRQYFSDQEEQLLGRTILRDVYTDPRYLDDAGIEYYLDQLGYRLVAVSSRNQQRFNFFVVTDPTINAFAMPGGLIGVHTGLLLAAQSESELASVIAHEIAHVTQDHIARMVAAQSQSQWPTLAALALALLAARSNPNAASAAIATTQAYAIQSQLNYSRDYEREADRLGYDTLSQAGFDPRGMEGFFGRMQRANRFYDTSAPAYLRTHPLTTERIADMAARSDAAPYQQIPDSLEFQLVRARLRAMDDSPQEAVRAAQAALKDGRYSSATAARYELVAALARARQFKDAEAELQPLLASKAASPMIAQLAGDTALAAGQYALALQRYEAGRRAYPEYRPLVHGLVRAQLAAGRLNEALALAERQLALQAGDRRLWRLAAEAHARLNHRLLSHRAQAEAAALSGNLLAAIEQISLGLKAGDGSFQELSAAEARRREWQEAEKLQRGRRQ
;
A
#
# COMPACT_ATOMS: atom_id res chain seq x y z
N MET A 1 68.73 2.52 -52.66
CA MET A 1 68.46 3.92 -52.25
C MET A 1 67.19 4.34 -52.99
N ILE A 2 66.01 4.60 -52.41
CA ILE A 2 65.59 5.24 -51.15
C ILE A 2 64.12 4.77 -50.94
N LEU A 3 63.81 3.99 -49.89
CA LEU A 3 63.19 4.38 -48.61
C LEU A 3 61.81 5.10 -48.68
N ARG A 4 60.77 4.26 -48.53
CA ARG A 4 59.52 4.39 -47.73
C ARG A 4 59.14 5.75 -47.12
N THR A 5 57.88 6.16 -47.33
CA THR A 5 56.97 6.60 -46.25
C THR A 5 55.49 6.57 -46.68
N LEU A 6 54.68 5.85 -45.90
CA LEU A 6 53.22 5.75 -46.00
C LEU A 6 52.54 6.97 -45.36
N LEU A 7 51.46 7.42 -45.99
CA LEU A 7 50.50 8.39 -45.47
C LEU A 7 49.35 7.63 -44.76
N ALA A 8 49.22 7.79 -43.45
CA ALA A 8 48.02 7.44 -42.70
C ALA A 8 47.88 8.38 -41.51
N LEU A 9 47.09 9.44 -41.69
CA LEU A 9 46.68 10.34 -40.62
C LEU A 9 45.35 9.81 -40.07
N THR A 10 45.42 8.90 -39.09
CA THR A 10 44.26 8.48 -38.32
C THR A 10 43.94 9.57 -37.29
N LEU A 11 42.87 10.34 -37.53
CA LEU A 11 42.24 11.12 -36.46
C LEU A 11 41.65 10.13 -35.46
N ALA A 12 42.33 9.95 -34.33
CA ALA A 12 41.78 9.29 -33.16
C ALA A 12 40.69 10.19 -32.57
N VAL A 13 39.42 9.89 -32.87
CA VAL A 13 38.30 10.33 -32.06
C VAL A 13 38.43 9.58 -30.73
N GLN A 14 38.95 10.26 -29.71
CA GLN A 14 38.86 9.77 -28.34
C GLN A 14 37.37 9.74 -27.98
N PRO A 15 36.80 8.59 -27.58
CA PRO A 15 35.48 8.61 -26.99
C PRO A 15 35.61 9.43 -25.71
N VAL A 16 34.88 10.53 -25.62
CA VAL A 16 34.62 11.15 -24.32
C VAL A 16 33.88 10.08 -23.52
N ALA A 17 34.61 9.36 -22.68
CA ALA A 17 34.01 8.54 -21.64
C ALA A 17 33.06 9.47 -20.89
N ALA A 18 31.77 9.09 -20.84
CA ALA A 18 30.82 9.73 -19.96
C ALA A 18 31.47 9.72 -18.57
N ALA A 19 31.87 10.89 -18.09
CA ALA A 19 32.34 11.04 -16.73
C ALA A 19 31.23 10.47 -15.83
N ASP A 20 31.59 9.54 -14.94
CA ASP A 20 30.73 9.07 -13.86
C ASP A 20 30.23 10.29 -13.08
N LEU A 21 29.05 10.80 -13.47
CA LEU A 21 28.35 11.79 -12.69
C LEU A 21 27.98 11.11 -11.38
N PRO A 22 28.31 11.68 -10.21
CA PRO A 22 27.96 11.08 -8.94
C PRO A 22 26.45 10.85 -8.89
N ASP A 23 26.01 9.65 -8.53
CA ASP A 23 24.61 9.42 -8.20
C ASP A 23 24.25 10.34 -7.03
N LEU A 24 23.41 11.34 -7.31
CA LEU A 24 22.98 12.32 -6.30
C LEU A 24 22.26 11.64 -5.13
N GLY A 25 21.72 10.42 -5.33
CA GLY A 25 21.23 9.54 -4.29
C GLY A 25 22.31 9.18 -3.27
N GLU A 26 23.47 8.66 -3.72
CA GLU A 26 24.56 8.23 -2.83
C GLU A 26 25.09 9.36 -1.93
N VAL A 27 25.17 10.59 -2.45
CA VAL A 27 25.59 11.76 -1.67
C VAL A 27 24.56 12.12 -0.58
N SER A 28 23.27 11.98 -0.88
CA SER A 28 22.20 12.27 0.08
C SER A 28 22.09 11.23 1.21
N ARG A 29 22.50 9.98 0.95
CA ARG A 29 22.49 8.89 1.95
C ARG A 29 23.43 9.12 3.14
N GLN A 30 24.39 10.04 3.03
CA GLN A 30 25.22 10.48 4.17
C GLN A 30 24.43 11.29 5.20
N TYR A 31 23.35 11.96 4.79
CA TYR A 31 22.51 12.78 5.65
C TYR A 31 21.23 12.06 6.10
N PHE A 32 20.80 11.04 5.35
CA PHE A 32 19.67 10.18 5.68
C PHE A 32 19.91 8.78 5.12
N SER A 33 20.50 7.91 5.95
CA SER A 33 20.90 6.56 5.55
C SER A 33 19.70 5.64 5.32
N ASP A 34 19.87 4.58 4.53
CA ASP A 34 18.84 3.55 4.31
C ASP A 34 18.31 2.99 5.63
N GLN A 35 19.19 2.80 6.61
CA GLN A 35 18.80 2.28 7.91
C GLN A 35 17.91 3.28 8.67
N GLU A 36 18.24 4.57 8.65
CA GLU A 36 17.41 5.61 9.29
C GLU A 36 16.07 5.75 8.57
N GLU A 37 16.07 5.69 7.24
CA GLU A 37 14.87 5.68 6.44
C GLU A 37 13.95 4.51 6.78
N GLN A 38 14.49 3.30 6.87
CA GLN A 38 13.74 2.11 7.26
C GLN A 38 13.22 2.19 8.69
N LEU A 39 13.99 2.76 9.63
CA LEU A 39 13.55 2.98 11.00
C LEU A 39 12.41 4.00 11.09
N LEU A 40 12.49 5.09 10.33
CA LEU A 40 11.44 6.09 10.25
C LEU A 40 10.18 5.49 9.61
N GLY A 41 10.32 4.75 8.50
CA GLY A 41 9.24 4.03 7.86
C GLY A 41 8.52 3.07 8.82
N ARG A 42 9.24 2.31 9.63
CA ARG A 42 8.61 1.45 10.66
C ARG A 42 7.80 2.23 11.69
N THR A 43 8.25 3.43 12.05
CA THR A 43 7.53 4.30 12.99
C THR A 43 6.26 4.85 12.34
N ILE A 44 6.36 5.27 11.09
CA ILE A 44 5.22 5.73 10.29
C ILE A 44 4.19 4.61 10.12
N LEU A 45 4.62 3.39 9.79
CA LEU A 45 3.73 2.23 9.66
C LEU A 45 2.93 1.96 10.94
N ARG A 46 3.56 2.12 12.11
CA ARG A 46 2.87 2.00 13.39
C ARG A 46 1.72 2.99 13.49
N ASP A 47 1.98 4.24 13.18
CA ASP A 47 0.98 5.30 13.27
C ASP A 47 -0.10 5.15 12.21
N VAL A 48 0.24 4.64 11.01
CA VAL A 48 -0.73 4.28 9.96
C VAL A 48 -1.66 3.18 10.45
N TYR A 49 -1.14 2.06 10.94
CA TYR A 49 -1.98 0.92 11.32
C TYR A 49 -2.82 1.14 12.59
N THR A 50 -2.54 2.18 13.37
CA THR A 50 -3.37 2.60 14.52
C THR A 50 -4.33 3.74 14.18
N ASP A 51 -4.18 4.39 13.02
CA ASP A 51 -5.08 5.45 12.57
C ASP A 51 -6.44 4.85 12.16
N PRO A 52 -7.57 5.35 12.69
CA PRO A 52 -8.90 4.85 12.33
C PRO A 52 -9.25 5.03 10.85
N ARG A 53 -8.52 5.88 10.11
CA ARG A 53 -8.71 6.05 8.66
C ARG A 53 -8.02 4.98 7.83
N TYR A 54 -7.06 4.23 8.38
CA TYR A 54 -6.46 3.11 7.65
C TYR A 54 -7.53 2.07 7.28
N LEU A 55 -7.64 1.78 5.98
CA LEU A 55 -8.61 0.83 5.46
C LEU A 55 -8.02 -0.59 5.48
N ASP A 56 -8.33 -1.36 6.53
CA ASP A 56 -7.91 -2.76 6.69
C ASP A 56 -8.74 -3.72 5.81
N ASP A 57 -8.68 -3.56 4.48
CA ASP A 57 -9.33 -4.45 3.51
C ASP A 57 -8.31 -5.26 2.68
N ALA A 58 -8.27 -6.56 2.90
CA ALA A 58 -7.30 -7.44 2.26
C ALA A 58 -7.43 -7.55 0.74
N GLY A 59 -8.65 -7.40 0.20
CA GLY A 59 -8.88 -7.50 -1.23
C GLY A 59 -8.38 -6.27 -1.98
N ILE A 60 -8.64 -5.07 -1.42
CA ILE A 60 -8.19 -3.79 -1.99
C ILE A 60 -6.67 -3.65 -1.87
N GLU A 61 -6.10 -3.99 -0.72
CA GLU A 61 -4.64 -3.98 -0.55
C GLU A 61 -3.95 -4.97 -1.48
N TYR A 62 -4.50 -6.18 -1.65
CA TYR A 62 -3.93 -7.14 -2.59
C TYR A 62 -3.91 -6.58 -4.02
N TYR A 63 -5.00 -5.93 -4.46
CA TYR A 63 -5.04 -5.27 -5.76
C TYR A 63 -3.96 -4.20 -5.89
N LEU A 64 -3.81 -3.33 -4.88
CA LEU A 64 -2.78 -2.30 -4.89
C LEU A 64 -1.37 -2.87 -4.86
N ASP A 65 -1.13 -3.94 -4.10
CA ASP A 65 0.15 -4.66 -4.12
C ASP A 65 0.42 -5.22 -5.52
N GLN A 66 -0.55 -5.85 -6.18
CA GLN A 66 -0.36 -6.37 -7.55
C GLN A 66 -0.02 -5.25 -8.54
N LEU A 67 -0.77 -4.15 -8.50
CA LEU A 67 -0.55 -3.00 -9.38
C LEU A 67 0.80 -2.33 -9.08
N GLY A 68 1.10 -2.09 -7.80
CA GLY A 68 2.34 -1.48 -7.34
C GLY A 68 3.56 -2.33 -7.67
N TYR A 69 3.55 -3.63 -7.36
CA TYR A 69 4.70 -4.50 -7.66
C TYR A 69 4.88 -4.78 -9.16
N ARG A 70 3.82 -4.70 -9.97
CA ARG A 70 3.94 -4.69 -11.44
C ARG A 70 4.74 -3.48 -11.93
N LEU A 71 4.54 -2.30 -11.33
CA LEU A 71 5.29 -1.08 -11.63
C LEU A 71 6.72 -1.15 -11.07
N VAL A 72 6.89 -1.59 -9.81
CA VAL A 72 8.21 -1.71 -9.16
C VAL A 72 9.13 -2.65 -9.95
N ALA A 73 8.61 -3.76 -10.48
CA ALA A 73 9.39 -4.75 -11.21
C ALA A 73 10.18 -4.17 -12.41
N VAL A 74 9.66 -3.10 -13.03
CA VAL A 74 10.27 -2.42 -14.19
C VAL A 74 10.87 -1.05 -13.83
N SER A 75 10.87 -0.67 -12.55
CA SER A 75 11.46 0.59 -12.07
C SER A 75 12.98 0.49 -11.90
N SER A 76 13.66 1.65 -11.81
CA SER A 76 15.13 1.74 -11.69
C SER A 76 15.73 1.05 -10.46
N ARG A 77 14.95 0.93 -9.36
CA ARG A 77 15.36 0.27 -8.12
C ARG A 77 14.38 -0.83 -7.69
N ASN A 78 14.21 -1.83 -8.56
CA ASN A 78 13.26 -2.93 -8.39
C ASN A 78 13.54 -3.88 -7.19
N GLN A 79 14.65 -3.74 -6.47
CA GLN A 79 14.99 -4.53 -5.28
C GLN A 79 14.49 -3.91 -3.96
N GLN A 80 14.08 -2.63 -3.98
CA GLN A 80 13.57 -1.97 -2.79
C GLN A 80 12.19 -2.54 -2.40
N ARG A 81 11.95 -2.73 -1.11
CA ARG A 81 10.65 -3.17 -0.60
C ARG A 81 9.68 -2.00 -0.57
N PHE A 82 8.46 -2.24 -1.05
CA PHE A 82 7.36 -1.28 -0.98
C PHE A 82 6.23 -1.80 -0.09
N ASN A 83 5.54 -0.89 0.57
CA ASN A 83 4.29 -1.17 1.29
C ASN A 83 3.23 -0.20 0.81
N PHE A 84 2.19 -0.72 0.16
CA PHE A 84 1.04 0.05 -0.30
C PHE A 84 -0.08 -0.07 0.73
N PHE A 85 -0.67 1.04 1.11
CA PHE A 85 -1.79 1.06 2.05
C PHE A 85 -2.85 2.08 1.64
N VAL A 86 -4.08 1.88 2.11
CA VAL A 86 -5.22 2.73 1.78
C VAL A 86 -5.66 3.55 2.97
N VAL A 87 -5.93 4.83 2.70
CA VAL A 87 -6.48 5.78 3.65
C VAL A 87 -7.91 6.11 3.25
N THR A 88 -8.85 5.93 4.17
CA THR A 88 -10.24 6.33 4.04
C THR A 88 -10.33 7.84 4.10
N ASP A 89 -10.19 8.48 2.94
CA ASP A 89 -10.22 9.92 2.76
C ASP A 89 -10.79 10.23 1.36
N PRO A 90 -11.87 11.01 1.24
CA PRO A 90 -12.52 11.29 -0.04
C PRO A 90 -11.71 12.23 -0.94
N THR A 91 -10.64 12.83 -0.44
CA THR A 91 -9.78 13.69 -1.26
C THR A 91 -8.95 12.88 -2.26
N ILE A 92 -8.72 13.46 -3.44
CA ILE A 92 -7.84 12.86 -4.45
C ILE A 92 -6.39 13.09 -4.01
N ASN A 93 -5.76 12.03 -3.50
CA ASN A 93 -4.35 12.05 -3.11
C ASN A 93 -3.69 10.66 -3.15
N ALA A 94 -2.37 10.67 -3.35
CA ALA A 94 -1.44 9.61 -3.02
C ALA A 94 -0.14 10.25 -2.54
N PHE A 95 0.69 9.51 -1.82
CA PHE A 95 1.93 10.06 -1.29
C PHE A 95 2.94 8.95 -0.96
N ALA A 96 4.21 9.21 -1.29
CA ALA A 96 5.35 8.44 -0.85
C ALA A 96 5.90 8.93 0.52
N MET A 97 6.26 7.99 1.38
CA MET A 97 6.91 8.23 2.67
C MET A 97 8.20 7.41 2.80
N PRO A 98 9.10 7.82 3.71
CA PRO A 98 10.33 7.11 4.01
C PRO A 98 10.13 5.59 4.18
N GLY A 99 11.00 4.80 3.57
CA GLY A 99 11.00 3.34 3.72
C GLY A 99 10.17 2.60 2.67
N GLY A 100 9.83 3.26 1.55
CA GLY A 100 9.03 2.67 0.47
C GLY A 100 7.55 2.54 0.80
N LEU A 101 7.04 3.39 1.69
CA LEU A 101 5.63 3.40 2.06
C LEU A 101 4.86 4.29 1.10
N ILE A 102 3.80 3.77 0.47
CA ILE A 102 2.96 4.54 -0.45
C ILE A 102 1.52 4.48 0.05
N GLY A 103 1.00 5.64 0.43
CA GLY A 103 -0.39 5.81 0.86
C GLY A 103 -1.28 6.24 -0.30
N VAL A 104 -2.45 5.63 -0.41
CA VAL A 104 -3.44 5.93 -1.46
C VAL A 104 -4.77 6.31 -0.81
N HIS A 105 -5.31 7.48 -1.13
CA HIS A 105 -6.63 7.87 -0.62
C HIS A 105 -7.75 7.16 -1.39
N THR A 106 -8.84 6.80 -0.71
CA THR A 106 -10.03 6.23 -1.35
C THR A 106 -10.61 7.16 -2.42
N GLY A 107 -10.51 8.48 -2.23
CA GLY A 107 -10.89 9.48 -3.21
C GLY A 107 -10.15 9.34 -4.55
N LEU A 108 -8.85 9.01 -4.53
CA LEU A 108 -8.09 8.75 -5.77
C LEU A 108 -8.61 7.50 -6.50
N LEU A 109 -8.81 6.40 -5.78
CA LEU A 109 -9.32 5.15 -6.34
C LEU A 109 -10.69 5.34 -7.00
N LEU A 110 -11.57 6.12 -6.36
CA LEU A 110 -12.91 6.41 -6.87
C LEU A 110 -12.89 7.37 -8.08
N ALA A 111 -12.02 8.38 -8.05
CA ALA A 111 -11.93 9.44 -9.06
C ALA A 111 -11.14 9.05 -10.32
N ALA A 112 -10.28 8.03 -10.27
CA ALA A 112 -9.60 7.50 -11.45
C ALA A 112 -10.62 7.02 -12.51
N GLN A 113 -10.45 7.46 -13.75
CA GLN A 113 -11.34 7.10 -14.86
C GLN A 113 -10.87 5.85 -15.60
N SER A 114 -9.60 5.51 -15.50
CA SER A 114 -9.02 4.24 -15.94
C SER A 114 -8.01 3.70 -14.93
N GLU A 115 -7.69 2.41 -15.04
CA GLU A 115 -6.64 1.78 -14.25
C GLU A 115 -5.25 2.37 -14.58
N SER A 116 -5.03 2.76 -15.84
CA SER A 116 -3.78 3.40 -16.28
C SER A 116 -3.55 4.77 -15.60
N GLU A 117 -4.61 5.50 -15.27
CA GLU A 117 -4.49 6.77 -14.51
C GLU A 117 -4.20 6.55 -13.03
N LEU A 118 -4.75 5.49 -12.43
CA LEU A 118 -4.34 5.11 -11.09
C LEU A 118 -2.86 4.68 -11.12
N ALA A 119 -2.50 3.80 -12.05
CA ALA A 119 -1.14 3.33 -12.22
C ALA A 119 -0.17 4.48 -12.49
N SER A 120 -0.56 5.54 -13.21
CA SER A 120 0.32 6.71 -13.43
C SER A 120 0.64 7.44 -12.13
N VAL A 121 -0.33 7.59 -11.24
CA VAL A 121 -0.09 8.22 -9.93
C VAL A 121 0.79 7.32 -9.07
N ILE A 122 0.54 6.01 -9.04
CA ILE A 122 1.38 5.08 -8.27
C ILE A 122 2.81 5.01 -8.83
N ALA A 123 2.99 5.05 -10.15
CA ALA A 123 4.30 5.10 -10.79
C ALA A 123 5.07 6.38 -10.44
N HIS A 124 4.37 7.51 -10.37
CA HIS A 124 4.91 8.79 -9.91
C HIS A 124 5.40 8.71 -8.45
N GLU A 125 4.59 8.14 -7.55
CA GLU A 125 5.01 7.94 -6.15
C GLU A 125 6.18 6.95 -6.02
N ILE A 126 6.20 5.88 -6.82
CA ILE A 126 7.35 4.96 -6.89
C ILE A 126 8.61 5.72 -7.31
N ALA A 127 8.51 6.60 -8.32
CA ALA A 127 9.65 7.40 -8.76
C ALA A 127 10.16 8.34 -7.65
N HIS A 128 9.30 8.92 -6.82
CA HIS A 128 9.74 9.69 -5.64
C HIS A 128 10.58 8.86 -4.67
N VAL A 129 10.19 7.59 -4.46
CA VAL A 129 10.93 6.66 -3.60
C VAL A 129 12.25 6.25 -4.25
N THR A 130 12.23 5.79 -5.50
CA THR A 130 13.43 5.23 -6.15
C THR A 130 14.50 6.28 -6.41
N GLN A 131 14.11 7.55 -6.57
CA GLN A 131 15.04 8.68 -6.77
C GLN A 131 15.45 9.37 -5.46
N ASP A 132 15.16 8.76 -4.31
CA ASP A 132 15.54 9.25 -2.99
C ASP A 132 15.12 10.71 -2.74
N HIS A 133 13.99 11.17 -3.31
CA HIS A 133 13.62 12.60 -3.26
C HIS A 133 13.49 13.12 -1.83
N ILE A 134 13.04 12.29 -0.87
CA ILE A 134 12.98 12.67 0.54
C ILE A 134 14.39 12.80 1.14
N ALA A 135 15.30 11.85 0.89
CA ALA A 135 16.67 11.91 1.40
C ALA A 135 17.43 13.13 0.81
N ARG A 136 17.26 13.38 -0.50
CA ARG A 136 17.83 14.54 -1.19
C ARG A 136 17.27 15.87 -0.67
N MET A 137 15.96 15.92 -0.39
CA MET A 137 15.34 17.08 0.26
C MET A 137 15.89 17.32 1.67
N VAL A 138 16.04 16.26 2.48
CA VAL A 138 16.64 16.33 3.81
C VAL A 138 18.08 16.83 3.74
N ALA A 139 18.88 16.32 2.81
CA ALA A 139 20.27 16.72 2.60
C ALA A 139 20.41 18.18 2.10
N ALA A 140 19.46 18.66 1.30
CA ALA A 140 19.44 20.07 0.86
C ALA A 140 19.04 21.01 2.01
N GLN A 141 18.12 20.57 2.88
CA GLN A 141 17.66 21.35 4.03
C GLN A 141 18.67 21.37 5.18
N SER A 142 19.45 20.31 5.41
CA SER A 142 20.49 20.27 6.45
C SER A 142 21.60 21.31 6.23
N GLN A 143 21.73 21.82 5.01
CA GLN A 143 22.64 22.91 4.64
C GLN A 143 22.01 24.31 4.82
N SER A 144 20.74 24.40 5.22
CA SER A 144 19.99 25.65 5.39
C SER A 144 19.73 25.97 6.88
N GLN A 145 19.58 27.26 7.23
CA GLN A 145 19.33 27.72 8.61
C GLN A 145 17.84 27.66 9.05
N TRP A 146 16.97 26.99 8.30
CA TRP A 146 15.53 26.92 8.58
C TRP A 146 15.16 25.63 9.35
N PRO A 147 14.08 25.63 10.16
CA PRO A 147 13.62 24.41 10.83
C PRO A 147 13.23 23.35 9.79
N THR A 148 13.81 22.16 9.89
CA THR A 148 13.85 21.16 8.82
C THR A 148 12.81 20.04 8.99
N LEU A 149 12.50 19.34 7.89
CA LEU A 149 11.84 18.02 7.93
C LEU A 149 12.71 17.02 8.73
N ALA A 150 14.03 17.23 8.74
CA ALA A 150 14.98 16.53 9.61
C ALA A 150 14.76 16.85 11.09
N ALA A 151 14.40 18.10 11.45
CA ALA A 151 14.03 18.48 12.80
C ALA A 151 12.68 17.89 13.20
N LEU A 152 11.72 17.73 12.27
CA LEU A 152 10.51 16.96 12.51
C LEU A 152 10.84 15.48 12.71
N ALA A 153 11.58 14.83 11.80
CA ALA A 153 11.98 13.45 11.95
C ALA A 153 12.75 13.23 13.27
N LEU A 154 13.69 14.12 13.61
CA LEU A 154 14.45 14.11 14.86
C LEU A 154 13.55 14.38 16.08
N ALA A 155 12.58 15.29 16.00
CA ALA A 155 11.63 15.58 17.08
C ALA A 155 10.65 14.43 17.30
N LEU A 156 10.16 13.79 16.23
CA LEU A 156 9.33 12.58 16.30
C LEU A 156 10.13 11.40 16.87
N LEU A 157 11.40 11.27 16.49
CA LEU A 157 12.32 10.32 17.11
C LEU A 157 12.59 10.66 18.58
N ALA A 158 12.72 11.94 18.94
CA ALA A 158 13.02 12.41 20.30
C ALA A 158 11.82 12.36 21.26
N ALA A 159 10.59 12.62 20.81
CA ALA A 159 9.35 12.63 21.61
C ALA A 159 9.06 11.30 22.34
N ARG A 160 9.70 10.20 21.90
CA ARG A 160 9.65 8.88 22.55
C ARG A 160 10.35 8.82 23.93
N SER A 161 11.08 9.87 24.34
CA SER A 161 11.90 9.90 25.56
C SER A 161 11.14 10.32 26.83
N ASN A 162 9.93 10.85 26.71
CA ASN A 162 9.17 11.31 27.87
C ASN A 162 7.66 11.07 27.67
N PRO A 163 7.06 10.07 28.36
CA PRO A 163 5.62 9.81 28.31
C PRO A 163 4.76 11.03 28.66
N ASN A 164 5.31 11.97 29.44
CA ASN A 164 4.62 13.19 29.85
C ASN A 164 4.77 14.36 28.86
N ALA A 165 5.71 14.30 27.91
CA ALA A 165 5.86 15.30 26.85
C ALA A 165 4.87 15.10 25.68
N ALA A 166 4.10 14.01 25.69
CA ALA A 166 3.07 13.71 24.70
C ALA A 166 1.78 14.53 24.86
N SER A 167 1.67 15.36 25.92
CA SER A 167 0.42 16.01 26.31
C SER A 167 0.17 17.39 25.67
N ALA A 168 1.03 17.89 24.78
CA ALA A 168 0.91 19.27 24.29
C ALA A 168 1.02 19.49 22.76
N ALA A 169 0.95 18.46 21.91
CA ALA A 169 0.99 18.67 20.46
C ALA A 169 0.00 17.77 19.70
N ILE A 170 -1.20 18.33 19.46
CA ILE A 170 -2.06 18.19 18.28
C ILE A 170 -2.55 16.76 17.94
N ALA A 171 -3.87 16.66 17.76
CA ALA A 171 -4.62 15.49 17.28
C ALA A 171 -4.29 15.05 15.82
N THR A 172 -3.05 15.25 15.35
CA THR A 172 -2.58 14.84 14.03
C THR A 172 -1.54 13.73 14.21
N THR A 173 -1.86 12.54 13.72
CA THR A 173 -0.92 11.41 13.70
C THR A 173 0.36 11.81 12.96
N GLN A 174 1.53 11.38 13.45
CA GLN A 174 2.85 11.89 12.99
C GLN A 174 3.04 11.71 11.48
N ALA A 175 2.47 10.63 10.92
CA ALA A 175 2.44 10.36 9.49
C ALA A 175 1.80 11.50 8.67
N TYR A 176 0.70 12.10 9.14
CA TYR A 176 0.02 13.18 8.43
C TYR A 176 0.77 14.51 8.54
N ALA A 177 1.45 14.74 9.66
CA ALA A 177 2.33 15.90 9.79
C ALA A 177 3.47 15.83 8.77
N ILE A 178 4.13 14.67 8.64
CA ILE A 178 5.15 14.43 7.62
C ILE A 178 4.56 14.63 6.22
N GLN A 179 3.46 13.95 5.90
CA GLN A 179 2.77 14.06 4.60
C GLN A 179 2.47 15.52 4.23
N SER A 180 1.93 16.31 5.17
CA SER A 180 1.55 17.71 4.92
C SER A 180 2.74 18.64 4.63
N GLN A 181 3.96 18.23 5.00
CA GLN A 181 5.19 18.97 4.77
C GLN A 181 5.96 18.51 3.52
N LEU A 182 5.55 17.40 2.89
CA LEU A 182 6.14 16.93 1.64
C LEU A 182 5.68 17.84 0.49
N ASN A 183 6.44 18.89 0.23
CA ASN A 183 6.30 19.73 -0.96
C ASN A 183 7.56 19.58 -1.80
N TYR A 184 7.46 18.81 -2.88
CA TYR A 184 8.61 18.52 -3.74
C TYR A 184 8.97 19.73 -4.60
N SER A 185 10.27 19.89 -4.88
CA SER A 185 10.73 20.90 -5.82
C SER A 185 10.20 20.59 -7.23
N ARG A 186 10.07 21.63 -8.06
CA ARG A 186 9.65 21.44 -9.47
C ARG A 186 10.58 20.48 -10.23
N ASP A 187 11.85 20.42 -9.85
CA ASP A 187 12.85 19.55 -10.46
C ASP A 187 12.58 18.08 -10.12
N TYR A 188 12.28 17.79 -8.84
CA TYR A 188 11.88 16.45 -8.40
C TYR A 188 10.56 16.00 -9.03
N GLU A 189 9.60 16.91 -9.18
CA GLU A 189 8.34 16.62 -9.86
C GLU A 189 8.55 16.27 -11.34
N ARG A 190 9.41 17.01 -12.07
CA ARG A 190 9.75 16.65 -13.47
C ARG A 190 10.48 15.33 -13.58
N GLU A 191 11.38 15.04 -12.63
CA GLU A 191 12.09 13.76 -12.57
C GLU A 191 11.11 12.60 -12.34
N ALA A 192 10.21 12.74 -11.37
CA ALA A 192 9.17 11.76 -11.04
C ALA A 192 8.18 11.54 -12.20
N ASP A 193 7.73 12.60 -12.86
CA ASP A 193 6.84 12.50 -14.02
C ASP A 193 7.46 11.64 -15.14
N ARG A 194 8.71 11.94 -15.50
CA ARG A 194 9.38 11.28 -16.62
C ARG A 194 9.64 9.81 -16.34
N LEU A 195 10.16 9.50 -15.15
CA LEU A 195 10.42 8.12 -14.74
C LEU A 195 9.12 7.35 -14.50
N GLY A 196 8.11 7.99 -13.93
CA GLY A 196 6.77 7.43 -13.75
C GLY A 196 6.13 7.09 -15.10
N TYR A 197 6.21 8.00 -16.07
CA TYR A 197 5.73 7.78 -17.45
C TYR A 197 6.42 6.59 -18.11
N ASP A 198 7.75 6.52 -18.01
CA ASP A 198 8.54 5.43 -18.59
C ASP A 198 8.23 4.09 -17.90
N THR A 199 8.09 4.09 -16.57
CA THR A 199 7.70 2.92 -15.76
C THR A 199 6.30 2.43 -16.15
N LEU A 200 5.35 3.35 -16.32
CA LEU A 200 3.98 3.06 -16.71
C LEU A 200 3.91 2.37 -18.08
N SER A 201 4.65 2.91 -19.05
CA SER A 201 4.76 2.32 -20.39
C SER A 201 5.41 0.93 -20.35
N GLN A 202 6.49 0.75 -19.60
CA GLN A 202 7.20 -0.54 -19.48
C GLN A 202 6.37 -1.59 -18.74
N ALA A 203 5.54 -1.18 -17.79
CA ALA A 203 4.62 -2.07 -17.08
C ALA A 203 3.42 -2.50 -17.94
N GLY A 204 3.26 -1.94 -19.15
CA GLY A 204 2.17 -2.27 -20.08
C GLY A 204 0.83 -1.62 -19.70
N PHE A 205 0.87 -0.42 -19.14
CA PHE A 205 -0.28 0.49 -18.99
C PHE A 205 -0.24 1.57 -20.07
N ASP A 206 -1.37 2.26 -20.31
CA ASP A 206 -1.41 3.35 -21.29
C ASP A 206 -0.75 4.60 -20.68
N PRO A 207 0.40 5.05 -21.21
CA PRO A 207 1.12 6.16 -20.61
C PRO A 207 0.36 7.50 -20.71
N ARG A 208 -0.64 7.57 -21.61
CA ARG A 208 -1.60 8.69 -21.68
C ARG A 208 -2.47 8.83 -20.43
N GLY A 209 -2.53 7.80 -19.58
CA GLY A 209 -3.15 7.89 -18.26
C GLY A 209 -2.55 9.03 -17.43
N MET A 210 -1.24 9.27 -17.52
CA MET A 210 -0.61 10.37 -16.78
C MET A 210 -1.10 11.74 -17.27
N GLU A 211 -1.12 11.95 -18.58
CA GLU A 211 -1.64 13.18 -19.20
C GLU A 211 -3.12 13.39 -18.86
N GLY A 212 -3.94 12.33 -18.99
CA GLY A 212 -5.37 12.36 -18.67
C GLY A 212 -5.64 12.72 -17.20
N PHE A 213 -4.85 12.16 -16.28
CA PHE A 213 -4.92 12.48 -14.86
C PHE A 213 -4.53 13.95 -14.59
N PHE A 214 -3.43 14.44 -15.17
CA PHE A 214 -2.98 15.82 -15.04
C PHE A 214 -4.02 16.82 -15.58
N GLY A 215 -4.55 16.55 -16.77
CA GLY A 215 -5.62 17.36 -17.36
C GLY A 215 -6.86 17.43 -16.47
N ARG A 216 -7.22 16.33 -15.79
CA ARG A 216 -8.31 16.35 -14.80
C ARG A 216 -7.98 17.15 -13.56
N MET A 217 -6.78 17.01 -12.99
CA MET A 217 -6.38 17.79 -11.82
C MET A 217 -6.38 19.28 -12.14
N GLN A 218 -5.88 19.66 -13.33
CA GLN A 218 -5.94 21.04 -13.82
C GLN A 218 -7.37 21.54 -13.95
N ARG A 219 -8.29 20.74 -14.53
CA ARG A 219 -9.71 21.12 -14.62
C ARG A 219 -10.35 21.26 -13.25
N ALA A 220 -10.16 20.28 -12.36
CA ALA A 220 -10.68 20.34 -10.99
C ALA A 220 -10.21 21.61 -10.27
N ASN A 221 -8.92 21.96 -10.38
CA ASN A 221 -8.37 23.16 -9.77
C ASN A 221 -8.98 24.47 -10.27
N ARG A 222 -9.48 24.52 -11.53
CA ARG A 222 -10.15 25.72 -12.07
C ARG A 222 -11.56 25.94 -11.53
N PHE A 223 -12.23 24.88 -11.07
CA PHE A 223 -13.62 24.96 -10.58
C PHE A 223 -13.71 25.14 -9.06
N TYR A 224 -12.64 24.83 -8.32
CA TYR A 224 -12.57 25.03 -6.87
C TYR A 224 -11.74 26.29 -6.54
N ASP A 225 -12.38 27.47 -6.57
CA ASP A 225 -11.76 28.79 -6.33
C ASP A 225 -11.07 28.95 -4.95
N THR A 226 -11.24 28.00 -4.02
CA THR A 226 -10.72 28.12 -2.64
C THR A 226 -10.02 26.87 -2.10
N SER A 227 -9.96 25.75 -2.85
CA SER A 227 -9.27 24.55 -2.38
C SER A 227 -8.76 23.69 -3.53
N ALA A 228 -7.48 23.82 -3.87
CA ALA A 228 -6.81 22.90 -4.78
C ALA A 228 -6.95 21.44 -4.28
N PRO A 229 -7.14 20.45 -5.18
CA PRO A 229 -7.05 19.03 -4.85
C PRO A 229 -5.87 18.72 -3.94
N ALA A 230 -6.04 17.76 -3.01
CA ALA A 230 -4.99 17.44 -2.04
C ALA A 230 -3.65 17.07 -2.69
N TYR A 231 -3.71 16.29 -3.77
CA TYR A 231 -2.57 15.97 -4.62
C TYR A 231 -1.80 17.22 -5.10
N LEU A 232 -2.48 18.28 -5.52
CA LEU A 232 -1.82 19.49 -6.05
C LEU A 232 -1.10 20.34 -4.98
N ARG A 233 -1.35 20.08 -3.69
CA ARG A 233 -0.66 20.78 -2.59
C ARG A 233 0.73 20.21 -2.33
N THR A 234 0.90 18.90 -2.51
CA THR A 234 2.19 18.20 -2.35
C THR A 234 2.92 18.05 -3.69
N HIS A 235 2.16 18.01 -4.80
CA HIS A 235 2.65 17.89 -6.18
C HIS A 235 2.15 19.06 -7.06
N PRO A 236 2.76 20.25 -6.97
CA PRO A 236 2.32 21.40 -7.75
C PRO A 236 2.40 21.14 -9.26
N LEU A 237 1.23 21.07 -9.91
CA LEU A 237 1.14 20.83 -11.35
C LEU A 237 1.28 22.13 -12.13
N THR A 238 2.31 22.22 -12.99
CA THR A 238 2.58 23.38 -13.84
C THR A 238 2.17 23.12 -15.29
N THR A 239 1.93 24.17 -16.07
CA THR A 239 1.67 24.04 -17.53
C THR A 239 2.83 23.35 -18.25
N GLU A 240 4.06 23.56 -17.79
CA GLU A 240 5.27 22.89 -18.31
C GLU A 240 5.18 21.37 -18.16
N ARG A 241 4.84 20.86 -16.96
CA ARG A 241 4.72 19.42 -16.71
C ARG A 241 3.62 18.77 -17.56
N ILE A 242 2.48 19.45 -17.68
CA ILE A 242 1.37 18.99 -18.55
C ILE A 242 1.84 18.91 -20.00
N ALA A 243 2.54 19.94 -20.49
CA ALA A 243 3.06 19.98 -21.85
C ALA A 243 4.14 18.91 -22.11
N ASP A 244 5.01 18.61 -21.14
CA ASP A 244 6.00 17.52 -21.26
C ASP A 244 5.29 16.16 -21.40
N MET A 245 4.29 15.88 -20.56
CA MET A 245 3.55 14.61 -20.64
C MET A 245 2.71 14.49 -21.90
N ALA A 246 2.12 15.58 -22.39
CA ALA A 246 1.41 15.62 -23.67
C ALA A 246 2.37 15.35 -24.85
N ALA A 247 3.54 16.02 -24.88
CA ALA A 247 4.53 15.81 -25.94
C ALA A 247 5.05 14.36 -25.99
N ARG A 248 5.23 13.72 -24.83
CA ARG A 248 5.60 12.30 -24.73
C ARG A 248 4.47 11.39 -25.21
N SER A 249 3.23 11.72 -24.87
CA SER A 249 2.03 10.98 -25.26
C SER A 249 1.77 11.03 -26.77
N ASP A 250 2.04 12.18 -27.40
CA ASP A 250 1.94 12.37 -28.85
C ASP A 250 3.00 11.59 -29.62
N ALA A 251 4.21 11.45 -29.05
CA ALA A 251 5.29 10.68 -29.66
C ALA A 251 5.13 9.16 -29.47
N ALA A 252 4.36 8.72 -28.47
CA ALA A 252 4.17 7.31 -28.18
C ALA A 252 3.12 6.67 -29.12
N PRO A 253 3.28 5.41 -29.54
CA PRO A 253 2.22 4.69 -30.26
C PRO A 253 0.90 4.67 -29.48
N TYR A 254 -0.22 4.82 -30.16
CA TYR A 254 -1.53 4.65 -29.53
C TYR A 254 -1.79 3.16 -29.27
N GLN A 255 -2.12 2.83 -28.02
CA GLN A 255 -2.55 1.49 -27.61
C GLN A 255 -3.74 1.60 -26.67
N GLN A 256 -4.85 0.97 -27.02
CA GLN A 256 -5.99 0.89 -26.13
C GLN A 256 -5.78 -0.24 -25.12
N ILE A 257 -5.53 0.12 -23.86
CA ILE A 257 -5.32 -0.83 -22.78
C ILE A 257 -6.60 -0.89 -21.93
N PRO A 258 -7.33 -2.03 -21.92
CA PRO A 258 -8.55 -2.14 -21.14
C PRO A 258 -8.23 -2.22 -19.65
N ASP A 259 -9.09 -1.62 -18.83
CA ASP A 259 -9.03 -1.75 -17.37
C ASP A 259 -9.25 -3.20 -16.95
N SER A 260 -8.52 -3.63 -15.91
CA SER A 260 -8.78 -4.90 -15.24
C SER A 260 -10.18 -4.92 -14.60
N LEU A 261 -10.75 -6.13 -14.47
CA LEU A 261 -11.97 -6.32 -13.70
C LEU A 261 -11.73 -5.94 -12.23
N GLU A 262 -10.57 -6.30 -11.68
CA GLU A 262 -10.16 -6.02 -10.30
C GLU A 262 -10.19 -4.52 -9.98
N PHE A 263 -9.71 -3.65 -10.87
CA PHE A 263 -9.84 -2.20 -10.71
C PHE A 263 -11.30 -1.76 -10.55
N GLN A 264 -12.18 -2.29 -11.40
CA GLN A 264 -13.62 -1.98 -11.34
C GLN A 264 -14.26 -2.53 -10.06
N LEU A 265 -13.88 -3.73 -9.62
CA LEU A 265 -14.38 -4.36 -8.41
C LEU A 265 -13.90 -3.67 -7.14
N VAL A 266 -12.66 -3.17 -7.10
CA VAL A 266 -12.16 -2.34 -5.99
C VAL A 266 -12.99 -1.06 -5.86
N ARG A 267 -13.26 -0.37 -6.97
CA ARG A 267 -14.10 0.82 -6.97
C ARG A 267 -15.54 0.54 -6.54
N ALA A 268 -16.11 -0.57 -7.00
CA ALA A 268 -17.42 -1.06 -6.56
C ALA A 268 -17.45 -1.36 -5.05
N ARG A 269 -16.41 -2.02 -4.54
CA ARG A 269 -16.26 -2.33 -3.11
C ARG A 269 -16.20 -1.06 -2.26
N LEU A 270 -15.43 -0.05 -2.70
CA LEU A 270 -15.32 1.25 -2.04
C LEU A 270 -16.66 2.01 -2.03
N ARG A 271 -17.37 2.07 -3.15
CA ARG A 271 -18.70 2.71 -3.21
C ARG A 271 -19.72 2.02 -2.30
N ALA A 272 -19.67 0.69 -2.20
CA ALA A 272 -20.54 -0.05 -1.28
C ALA A 272 -20.21 0.22 0.21
N MET A 273 -18.99 0.64 0.53
CA MET A 273 -18.55 1.05 1.86
C MET A 273 -18.87 2.51 2.17
N ASP A 274 -19.06 3.33 1.14
CA ASP A 274 -19.40 4.74 1.27
C ASP A 274 -20.83 4.92 1.83
N ASP A 275 -21.11 6.09 2.40
CA ASP A 275 -22.41 6.46 2.97
C ASP A 275 -23.00 5.43 3.97
N SER A 276 -24.30 5.56 4.28
CA SER A 276 -25.01 4.55 5.07
C SER A 276 -25.28 3.27 4.25
N PRO A 277 -25.38 2.08 4.88
CA PRO A 277 -25.64 0.83 4.16
C PRO A 277 -26.90 0.87 3.28
N GLN A 278 -27.96 1.55 3.72
CA GLN A 278 -29.21 1.67 2.97
C GLN A 278 -29.07 2.60 1.76
N GLU A 279 -28.27 3.67 1.87
CA GLU A 279 -27.97 4.56 0.75
C GLU A 279 -27.13 3.87 -0.32
N ALA A 280 -26.11 3.12 0.10
CA ALA A 280 -25.30 2.31 -0.80
C ALA A 280 -26.16 1.32 -1.60
N VAL A 281 -27.13 0.64 -0.96
CA VAL A 281 -28.07 -0.25 -1.67
C VAL A 281 -28.91 0.52 -2.69
N ARG A 282 -29.50 1.65 -2.30
CA ARG A 282 -30.33 2.47 -3.19
C ARG A 282 -29.52 2.98 -4.39
N ALA A 283 -28.31 3.46 -4.15
CA ALA A 283 -27.40 3.94 -5.19
C ALA A 283 -27.02 2.82 -6.17
N ALA A 284 -26.62 1.66 -5.67
CA ALA A 284 -26.25 0.51 -6.50
C ALA A 284 -27.45 -0.02 -7.33
N GLN A 285 -28.64 -0.11 -6.72
CA GLN A 285 -29.87 -0.49 -7.43
C GLN A 285 -30.22 0.51 -8.54
N ALA A 286 -30.12 1.81 -8.26
CA ALA A 286 -30.37 2.85 -9.25
C ALA A 286 -29.34 2.78 -10.39
N ALA A 287 -28.05 2.59 -10.10
CA ALA A 287 -27.02 2.46 -11.12
C ALA A 287 -27.27 1.27 -12.05
N LEU A 288 -27.67 0.12 -11.51
CA LEU A 288 -28.03 -1.07 -12.29
C LEU A 288 -29.28 -0.86 -13.14
N LYS A 289 -30.33 -0.27 -12.56
CA LYS A 289 -31.61 0.00 -13.24
C LYS A 289 -31.43 0.99 -14.41
N ASP A 290 -30.67 2.05 -14.17
CA ASP A 290 -30.48 3.14 -15.14
C ASP A 290 -29.41 2.81 -16.19
N GLY A 291 -28.68 1.69 -16.06
CA GLY A 291 -27.55 1.36 -16.93
C GLY A 291 -26.34 2.28 -16.74
N ARG A 292 -26.22 2.96 -15.60
CA ARG A 292 -25.15 3.94 -15.31
C ARG A 292 -23.91 3.25 -14.74
N TYR A 293 -23.30 2.36 -15.52
CA TYR A 293 -22.08 1.65 -15.14
C TYR A 293 -21.18 1.40 -16.35
N SER A 294 -19.86 1.34 -16.13
CA SER A 294 -18.89 0.88 -17.14
C SER A 294 -18.83 -0.64 -17.23
N SER A 295 -19.28 -1.35 -16.19
CA SER A 295 -19.23 -2.81 -16.10
C SER A 295 -20.42 -3.35 -15.31
N ALA A 296 -21.23 -4.17 -15.98
CA ALA A 296 -22.40 -4.80 -15.36
C ALA A 296 -21.99 -5.75 -14.21
N THR A 297 -20.85 -6.42 -14.36
CA THR A 297 -20.28 -7.28 -13.32
C THR A 297 -19.92 -6.46 -12.08
N ALA A 298 -19.23 -5.33 -12.25
CA ALA A 298 -18.85 -4.48 -11.13
C ALA A 298 -20.06 -3.81 -10.46
N ALA A 299 -21.06 -3.38 -11.23
CA ALA A 299 -22.28 -2.80 -10.69
C ALA A 299 -23.09 -3.83 -9.86
N ARG A 300 -23.15 -5.08 -10.30
CA ARG A 300 -23.81 -6.14 -9.53
C ARG A 300 -22.99 -6.57 -8.31
N TYR A 301 -21.66 -6.59 -8.42
CA TYR A 301 -20.76 -6.78 -7.28
C TYR A 301 -21.00 -5.71 -6.21
N GLU A 302 -21.10 -4.45 -6.61
CA GLU A 302 -21.40 -3.31 -5.73
C GLU A 302 -22.72 -3.53 -4.99
N LEU A 303 -23.77 -3.94 -5.72
CA LEU A 303 -25.07 -4.22 -5.12
C LEU A 303 -24.99 -5.35 -4.09
N VAL A 304 -24.33 -6.47 -4.41
CA VAL A 304 -24.17 -7.60 -3.46
C VAL A 304 -23.41 -7.14 -2.21
N ALA A 305 -22.31 -6.38 -2.37
CA ALA A 305 -21.55 -5.85 -1.26
C ALA A 305 -22.38 -4.90 -0.38
N ALA A 306 -23.17 -4.01 -1.00
CA ALA A 306 -24.06 -3.10 -0.29
C ALA A 306 -25.19 -3.84 0.45
N LEU A 307 -25.82 -4.84 -0.19
CA LEU A 307 -26.87 -5.67 0.42
C LEU A 307 -26.33 -6.47 1.61
N ALA A 308 -25.14 -7.07 1.47
CA ALA A 308 -24.49 -7.80 2.56
C ALA A 308 -24.17 -6.85 3.75
N ARG A 309 -23.66 -5.64 3.47
CA ARG A 309 -23.42 -4.61 4.49
C ARG A 309 -24.72 -4.16 5.17
N ALA A 310 -25.81 -4.05 4.41
CA ALA A 310 -27.15 -3.75 4.93
C ALA A 310 -27.85 -4.95 5.61
N ARG A 311 -27.16 -6.10 5.73
CA ARG A 311 -27.68 -7.37 6.29
C ARG A 311 -28.90 -7.94 5.54
N GLN A 312 -29.08 -7.55 4.28
CA GLN A 312 -30.11 -8.07 3.37
C GLN A 312 -29.59 -9.34 2.69
N PHE A 313 -29.26 -10.37 3.48
CA PHE A 313 -28.48 -11.51 3.02
C PHE A 313 -29.19 -12.36 1.95
N LYS A 314 -30.52 -12.45 1.98
CA LYS A 314 -31.29 -13.19 0.97
C LYS A 314 -31.17 -12.52 -0.39
N ASP A 315 -31.30 -11.20 -0.43
CA ASP A 315 -31.20 -10.42 -1.66
C ASP A 315 -29.74 -10.38 -2.16
N ALA A 316 -28.79 -10.24 -1.24
CA ALA A 316 -27.35 -10.32 -1.56
C ALA A 316 -27.01 -11.66 -2.22
N GLU A 317 -27.53 -12.76 -1.68
CA GLU A 317 -27.33 -14.10 -2.23
C GLU A 317 -27.99 -14.26 -3.60
N ALA A 318 -29.20 -13.73 -3.80
CA ALA A 318 -29.88 -13.76 -5.09
C ALA A 318 -29.10 -13.00 -6.17
N GLU A 319 -28.56 -11.83 -5.86
CA GLU A 319 -27.74 -11.02 -6.78
C GLU A 319 -26.33 -11.60 -7.01
N LEU A 320 -25.83 -12.40 -6.07
CA LEU A 320 -24.54 -13.08 -6.18
C LEU A 320 -24.58 -14.26 -7.16
N GLN A 321 -25.70 -14.98 -7.26
CA GLN A 321 -25.80 -16.16 -8.13
C GLN A 321 -25.49 -15.86 -9.61
N PRO A 322 -26.01 -14.77 -10.24
CA PRO A 322 -25.61 -14.37 -11.58
C PRO A 322 -24.12 -14.07 -11.71
N LEU A 323 -23.46 -13.51 -10.68
CA LEU A 323 -22.01 -13.26 -10.72
C LEU A 323 -21.23 -14.57 -10.74
N LEU A 324 -21.60 -15.53 -9.89
CA LEU A 324 -20.96 -16.84 -9.81
C LEU A 324 -21.18 -17.69 -11.06
N ALA A 325 -22.33 -17.55 -11.72
CA ALA A 325 -22.65 -18.23 -12.97
C ALA A 325 -22.03 -17.56 -14.21
N SER A 326 -21.57 -16.31 -14.09
CA SER A 326 -20.97 -15.57 -15.19
C SER A 326 -19.58 -16.12 -15.54
N LYS A 327 -19.12 -15.82 -16.77
CA LYS A 327 -17.74 -16.12 -17.18
C LYS A 327 -16.70 -15.17 -16.57
N ALA A 328 -17.13 -14.19 -15.77
CA ALA A 328 -16.23 -13.23 -15.14
C ALA A 328 -15.56 -13.85 -13.91
N ALA A 329 -14.50 -14.62 -14.15
CA ALA A 329 -13.67 -15.19 -13.11
C ALA A 329 -12.90 -14.07 -12.40
N SER A 330 -13.12 -13.91 -11.10
CA SER A 330 -12.30 -13.03 -10.26
C SER A 330 -12.21 -13.56 -8.83
N PRO A 331 -11.02 -13.54 -8.21
CA PRO A 331 -10.88 -13.91 -6.80
C PRO A 331 -11.65 -12.97 -5.86
N MET A 332 -11.87 -11.70 -6.23
CA MET A 332 -12.68 -10.77 -5.43
C MET A 332 -14.16 -11.17 -5.37
N ILE A 333 -14.70 -11.74 -6.45
CA ILE A 333 -16.07 -12.29 -6.48
C ILE A 333 -16.15 -13.53 -5.59
N ALA A 334 -15.15 -14.41 -5.65
CA ALA A 334 -15.07 -15.58 -4.76
C ALA A 334 -14.97 -15.17 -3.28
N GLN A 335 -14.18 -14.12 -2.99
CA GLN A 335 -14.08 -13.56 -1.65
C GLN A 335 -15.43 -12.98 -1.20
N LEU A 336 -16.10 -12.19 -2.03
CA LEU A 336 -17.41 -11.62 -1.71
C LEU A 336 -18.45 -12.70 -1.42
N ALA A 337 -18.42 -13.81 -2.17
CA ALA A 337 -19.31 -14.94 -1.96
C ALA A 337 -19.10 -15.58 -0.58
N GLY A 338 -17.85 -15.81 -0.19
CA GLY A 338 -17.49 -16.33 1.13
C GLY A 338 -17.83 -15.35 2.25
N ASP A 339 -17.50 -14.07 2.08
CA ASP A 339 -17.78 -13.00 3.06
C ASP A 339 -19.30 -12.85 3.28
N THR A 340 -20.11 -12.91 2.22
CA THR A 340 -21.58 -12.82 2.30
C THR A 340 -22.18 -13.99 3.08
N ALA A 341 -21.75 -15.22 2.78
CA ALA A 341 -22.22 -16.41 3.51
C ALA A 341 -21.79 -16.38 4.97
N LEU A 342 -20.55 -15.94 5.25
CA LEU A 342 -20.03 -15.82 6.61
C LEU A 342 -20.81 -14.77 7.42
N ALA A 343 -21.07 -13.60 6.84
CA ALA A 343 -21.85 -12.53 7.46
C ALA A 343 -23.31 -12.95 7.72
N ALA A 344 -23.88 -13.80 6.87
CA ALA A 344 -25.21 -14.38 7.04
C ALA A 344 -25.27 -15.51 8.10
N GLY A 345 -24.15 -15.86 8.74
CA GLY A 345 -24.07 -16.97 9.69
C GLY A 345 -24.11 -18.36 9.05
N GLN A 346 -23.98 -18.45 7.73
CA GLN A 346 -24.03 -19.71 6.98
C GLN A 346 -22.64 -20.34 6.89
N TYR A 347 -22.10 -20.77 8.04
CA TYR A 347 -20.70 -21.19 8.16
C TYR A 347 -20.30 -22.32 7.22
N ALA A 348 -21.17 -23.34 7.04
CA ALA A 348 -20.89 -24.44 6.12
C ALA A 348 -20.75 -23.98 4.67
N LEU A 349 -21.62 -23.05 4.23
CA LEU A 349 -21.55 -22.48 2.89
C LEU A 349 -20.33 -21.56 2.74
N ALA A 350 -19.99 -20.77 3.76
CA ALA A 350 -18.81 -19.92 3.76
C ALA A 350 -17.52 -20.76 3.58
N LEU A 351 -17.38 -21.84 4.36
CA LEU A 351 -16.25 -22.78 4.24
C LEU A 351 -16.16 -23.37 2.83
N GLN A 352 -17.28 -23.89 2.30
CA GLN A 352 -17.34 -24.43 0.94
C GLN A 352 -16.88 -23.41 -0.10
N ARG A 353 -17.34 -22.15 0.01
CA ARG A 353 -17.01 -21.07 -0.92
C ARG A 353 -15.55 -20.66 -0.85
N TYR A 354 -14.99 -20.48 0.35
CA TYR A 354 -13.58 -20.15 0.49
C TYR A 354 -12.67 -21.29 0.03
N GLU A 355 -13.02 -22.55 0.30
CA GLU A 355 -12.28 -23.71 -0.21
C GLU A 355 -12.33 -23.84 -1.73
N ALA A 356 -13.48 -23.57 -2.34
CA ALA A 356 -13.62 -23.52 -3.80
C ALA A 356 -12.79 -22.36 -4.38
N GLY A 357 -12.91 -21.16 -3.80
CA GLY A 357 -12.15 -19.98 -4.20
C GLY A 357 -10.64 -20.22 -4.11
N ARG A 358 -10.13 -20.78 -3.01
CA ARG A 358 -8.70 -21.04 -2.83
C ARG A 358 -8.15 -22.08 -3.79
N ARG A 359 -8.98 -23.05 -4.22
CA ARG A 359 -8.60 -24.01 -5.27
C ARG A 359 -8.53 -23.33 -6.65
N ALA A 360 -9.43 -22.40 -6.93
CA ALA A 360 -9.43 -21.66 -8.19
C ALA A 360 -8.34 -20.57 -8.25
N TYR A 361 -8.02 -19.95 -7.12
CA TYR A 361 -7.10 -18.80 -7.01
C TYR A 361 -6.09 -19.01 -5.86
N PRO A 362 -5.14 -19.95 -6.00
CA PRO A 362 -4.21 -20.30 -4.92
C PRO A 362 -3.31 -19.14 -4.45
N GLU A 363 -3.01 -18.20 -5.34
CA GLU A 363 -2.16 -17.02 -5.06
C GLU A 363 -2.92 -15.85 -4.41
N TYR A 364 -4.26 -15.90 -4.37
CA TYR A 364 -5.08 -14.81 -3.82
C TYR A 364 -5.29 -14.98 -2.31
N ARG A 365 -4.36 -14.39 -1.57
CA ARG A 365 -4.24 -14.49 -0.10
C ARG A 365 -5.48 -14.10 0.70
N PRO A 366 -6.30 -13.11 0.31
CA PRO A 366 -7.51 -12.77 1.06
C PRO A 366 -8.50 -13.94 1.23
N LEU A 367 -8.50 -14.93 0.33
CA LEU A 367 -9.30 -16.15 0.49
C LEU A 367 -8.79 -17.05 1.63
N VAL A 368 -7.48 -17.05 1.91
CA VAL A 368 -6.91 -17.72 3.07
C VAL A 368 -7.37 -17.04 4.36
N HIS A 369 -7.31 -15.72 4.42
CA HIS A 369 -7.80 -14.95 5.58
C HIS A 369 -9.28 -15.22 5.84
N GLY A 370 -10.09 -15.21 4.78
CA GLY A 370 -11.51 -15.54 4.83
C GLY A 370 -11.79 -16.97 5.30
N LEU A 371 -11.02 -17.96 4.81
CA LEU A 371 -11.17 -19.36 5.23
C LEU A 371 -10.86 -19.55 6.71
N VAL A 372 -9.75 -18.98 7.20
CA VAL A 372 -9.38 -19.05 8.63
C VAL A 372 -10.46 -18.37 9.49
N ARG A 373 -10.95 -17.18 9.09
CA ARG A 373 -12.09 -16.52 9.75
C ARG A 373 -13.34 -17.41 9.78
N ALA A 374 -13.68 -18.05 8.68
CA ALA A 374 -14.83 -18.94 8.59
C ALA A 374 -14.67 -20.19 9.48
N GLN A 375 -13.47 -20.77 9.54
CA GLN A 375 -13.17 -21.91 10.43
C GLN A 375 -13.28 -21.50 11.90
N LEU A 376 -12.76 -20.33 12.28
CA LEU A 376 -12.92 -19.78 13.63
C LEU A 376 -14.41 -19.57 13.97
N ALA A 377 -15.17 -18.93 13.08
CA ALA A 377 -16.61 -18.71 13.29
C ALA A 377 -17.39 -20.04 13.41
N ALA A 378 -17.00 -21.07 12.67
CA ALA A 378 -17.58 -22.41 12.73
C ALA A 378 -17.12 -23.25 13.96
N GLY A 379 -16.21 -22.73 14.79
CA GLY A 379 -15.64 -23.46 15.93
C GLY A 379 -14.58 -24.51 15.56
N ARG A 380 -14.11 -24.53 14.32
CA ARG A 380 -13.07 -25.44 13.81
C ARG A 380 -11.66 -24.92 14.13
N LEU A 381 -11.37 -24.77 15.43
CA LEU A 381 -10.19 -24.06 15.91
C LEU A 381 -8.87 -24.69 15.47
N ASN A 382 -8.75 -26.01 15.54
CA ASN A 382 -7.53 -26.73 15.14
C ASN A 382 -7.28 -26.62 13.63
N GLU A 383 -8.34 -26.67 12.81
CA GLU A 383 -8.23 -26.49 11.36
C GLU A 383 -7.81 -25.05 11.01
N ALA A 384 -8.40 -24.05 11.69
CA ALA A 384 -8.04 -22.65 11.54
C ALA A 384 -6.56 -22.40 11.87
N LEU A 385 -6.11 -22.91 13.01
CA LEU A 385 -4.72 -22.76 13.45
C LEU A 385 -3.75 -23.46 12.51
N ALA A 386 -4.01 -24.72 12.14
CA ALA A 386 -3.14 -25.48 11.24
C ALA A 386 -3.01 -24.82 9.85
N LEU A 387 -4.09 -24.22 9.34
CA LEU A 387 -4.04 -23.46 8.09
C LEU A 387 -3.24 -22.16 8.26
N ALA A 388 -3.46 -21.42 9.34
CA ALA A 388 -2.74 -20.18 9.62
C ALA A 388 -1.23 -20.42 9.78
N GLU A 389 -0.81 -21.39 10.58
CA GLU A 389 0.60 -21.73 10.79
C GLU A 389 1.30 -22.17 9.50
N ARG A 390 0.65 -23.01 8.69
CA ARG A 390 1.19 -23.44 7.40
C ARG A 390 1.45 -22.25 6.46
N GLN A 391 0.55 -21.28 6.46
CA GLN A 391 0.63 -20.11 5.60
C GLN A 391 1.66 -19.09 6.14
N LEU A 392 1.75 -18.93 7.47
CA LEU A 392 2.79 -18.12 8.12
C LEU A 392 4.19 -18.69 7.92
N ALA A 393 4.35 -20.02 7.83
CA ALA A 393 5.62 -20.66 7.48
C ALA A 393 6.12 -20.29 6.07
N LEU A 394 5.19 -19.98 5.15
CA LEU A 394 5.51 -19.50 3.80
C LEU A 394 5.69 -17.98 3.76
N GLN A 395 4.90 -17.26 4.56
CA GLN A 395 4.84 -15.80 4.55
C GLN A 395 4.74 -15.23 5.97
N ALA A 396 5.88 -15.17 6.65
CA ALA A 396 5.95 -14.69 8.03
C ALA A 396 5.55 -13.21 8.19
N GLY A 397 5.48 -12.44 7.10
CA GLY A 397 5.11 -11.02 7.10
C GLY A 397 3.59 -10.74 7.11
N ASP A 398 2.74 -11.75 7.14
CA ASP A 398 1.27 -11.56 7.09
C ASP A 398 0.68 -11.20 8.46
N ARG A 399 0.56 -9.88 8.70
CA ARG A 399 0.00 -9.32 9.93
C ARG A 399 -1.44 -9.75 10.21
N ARG A 400 -2.27 -9.93 9.18
CA ARG A 400 -3.68 -10.35 9.37
C ARG A 400 -3.73 -11.78 9.86
N LEU A 401 -2.91 -12.64 9.26
CA LEU A 401 -2.86 -14.04 9.61
C LEU A 401 -2.30 -14.28 11.02
N TRP A 402 -1.31 -13.50 11.46
CA TRP A 402 -0.85 -13.52 12.86
C TRP A 402 -1.97 -13.15 13.85
N ARG A 403 -2.81 -12.16 13.53
CA ARG A 403 -3.97 -11.79 14.35
C ARG A 403 -5.01 -12.92 14.43
N LEU A 404 -5.25 -13.62 13.33
CA LEU A 404 -6.15 -14.78 13.29
C LEU A 404 -5.57 -15.99 14.06
N ALA A 405 -4.27 -16.25 13.94
CA ALA A 405 -3.58 -17.29 14.71
C ALA A 405 -3.62 -17.00 16.22
N ALA A 406 -3.45 -15.74 16.61
CA ALA A 406 -3.61 -15.32 18.01
C ALA A 406 -5.02 -15.61 18.54
N GLU A 407 -6.06 -15.30 17.77
CA GLU A 407 -7.44 -15.61 18.14
C GLU A 407 -7.65 -17.14 18.28
N ALA A 408 -7.13 -17.92 17.34
CA ALA A 408 -7.21 -19.38 17.37
C ALA A 408 -6.56 -19.94 18.64
N HIS A 409 -5.32 -19.53 18.94
CA HIS A 409 -4.60 -19.91 20.16
C HIS A 409 -5.33 -19.50 21.43
N ALA A 410 -5.87 -18.27 21.48
CA ALA A 410 -6.63 -17.80 22.64
C ALA A 410 -7.84 -18.68 22.92
N ARG A 411 -8.60 -19.04 21.87
CA ARG A 411 -9.78 -19.92 21.99
C ARG A 411 -9.44 -21.37 22.31
N LEU A 412 -8.22 -21.81 22.00
CA LEU A 412 -7.66 -23.11 22.40
C LEU A 412 -6.99 -23.07 23.79
N ASN A 413 -6.99 -21.93 24.48
CA ASN A 413 -6.28 -21.71 25.76
C ASN A 413 -4.74 -21.86 25.67
N HIS A 414 -4.14 -21.71 24.48
CA HIS A 414 -2.68 -21.65 24.30
C HIS A 414 -2.19 -20.22 24.57
N ARG A 415 -2.01 -19.87 25.85
CA ARG A 415 -1.78 -18.49 26.29
C ARG A 415 -0.43 -17.94 25.82
N LEU A 416 0.67 -18.67 25.99
CA LEU A 416 1.99 -18.29 25.47
C LEU A 416 1.94 -18.00 23.97
N LEU A 417 1.39 -18.92 23.18
CA LEU A 417 1.37 -18.82 21.73
C LEU A 417 0.42 -17.73 21.23
N SER A 418 -0.71 -17.52 21.91
CA SER A 418 -1.61 -16.40 21.62
C SER A 418 -0.89 -15.07 21.76
N HIS A 419 -0.24 -14.83 22.91
CA HIS A 419 0.53 -13.62 23.16
C HIS A 419 1.71 -13.46 22.19
N ARG A 420 2.40 -14.56 21.84
CA ARG A 420 3.47 -14.52 20.83
C ARG A 420 2.93 -14.11 19.46
N ALA A 421 1.81 -14.67 19.02
CA ALA A 421 1.19 -14.32 17.74
C ALA A 421 0.71 -12.85 17.71
N GLN A 422 0.14 -12.35 18.81
CA GLN A 422 -0.17 -10.91 18.96
C GLN A 422 1.09 -10.05 18.88
N ALA A 423 2.19 -10.51 19.48
CA ALA A 423 3.45 -9.81 19.45
C ALA A 423 4.05 -9.72 18.03
N GLU A 424 4.01 -10.80 17.26
CA GLU A 424 4.45 -10.79 15.85
C GLU A 424 3.61 -9.82 15.01
N ALA A 425 2.28 -9.84 15.17
CA ALA A 425 1.40 -8.88 14.51
C ALA A 425 1.76 -7.42 14.88
N ALA A 426 2.02 -7.15 16.17
CA ALA A 426 2.41 -5.82 16.63
C ALA A 426 3.78 -5.39 16.07
N ALA A 427 4.76 -6.30 16.02
CA ALA A 427 6.09 -6.02 15.49
C ALA A 427 6.05 -5.72 13.98
N LEU A 428 5.26 -6.49 13.22
CA LEU A 428 4.99 -6.25 11.79
C LEU A 428 4.23 -4.94 11.54
N SER A 429 3.44 -4.51 12.53
CA SER A 429 2.80 -3.19 12.50
C SER A 429 3.78 -2.06 12.85
N GLY A 430 5.07 -2.32 13.11
CA GLY A 430 6.02 -1.31 13.57
C GLY A 430 5.97 -1.00 15.07
N ASN A 431 5.08 -1.65 15.85
CA ASN A 431 4.96 -1.45 17.29
C ASN A 431 5.80 -2.45 18.11
N LEU A 432 7.12 -2.24 18.12
CA LEU A 432 8.04 -3.11 18.88
C LEU A 432 7.78 -3.09 20.40
N LEU A 433 7.31 -1.97 20.95
CA LEU A 433 7.01 -1.87 22.38
C LEU A 433 5.85 -2.78 22.76
N ALA A 434 4.74 -2.70 22.02
CA ALA A 434 3.61 -3.60 22.21
C ALA A 434 3.99 -5.06 21.95
N ALA A 435 4.87 -5.34 20.97
CA ALA A 435 5.37 -6.68 20.73
C ALA A 435 6.15 -7.25 21.94
N ILE A 436 7.08 -6.48 22.50
CA ILE A 436 7.86 -6.86 23.68
C ILE A 436 6.94 -7.07 24.90
N GLU A 437 5.95 -6.20 25.08
CA GLU A 437 4.96 -6.33 26.16
C GLU A 437 4.15 -7.64 26.01
N GLN A 438 3.55 -7.87 24.84
CA GLN A 438 2.74 -9.05 24.57
C GLN A 438 3.52 -10.34 24.78
N ILE A 439 4.71 -10.46 24.19
CA ILE A 439 5.50 -11.69 24.35
C ILE A 439 5.99 -11.89 25.79
N SER A 440 6.17 -10.80 26.56
CA SER A 440 6.51 -10.88 27.98
C SER A 440 5.34 -11.36 28.84
N LEU A 441 4.10 -11.01 28.48
CA LEU A 441 2.89 -11.58 29.10
C LEU A 441 2.79 -13.07 28.78
N GLY A 442 3.04 -13.46 27.52
CA GLY A 442 3.07 -14.87 27.11
C GLY A 442 4.07 -15.70 27.91
N LEU A 443 5.29 -15.21 28.10
CA LEU A 443 6.32 -15.91 28.89
C LEU A 443 5.96 -16.09 30.37
N LYS A 444 5.00 -15.31 30.89
CA LYS A 444 4.48 -15.43 32.27
C LYS A 444 3.23 -16.30 32.37
N ALA A 445 2.70 -16.81 31.26
CA ALA A 445 1.43 -17.53 31.23
C ALA A 445 1.49 -18.91 31.91
N GLY A 446 2.69 -19.47 32.08
CA GLY A 446 2.90 -20.75 32.74
C GLY A 446 2.52 -21.97 31.90
N ASP A 447 2.40 -21.81 30.58
CA ASP A 447 2.17 -22.87 29.59
C ASP A 447 3.26 -22.89 28.50
N GLY A 448 3.15 -23.84 27.57
CA GLY A 448 4.08 -24.01 26.44
C GLY A 448 5.24 -24.99 26.72
N SER A 449 5.77 -25.54 25.64
CA SER A 449 6.95 -26.39 25.63
C SER A 449 8.23 -25.59 25.80
N PHE A 450 9.32 -26.27 26.17
CA PHE A 450 10.65 -25.65 26.23
C PHE A 450 11.06 -24.96 24.92
N GLN A 451 10.71 -25.56 23.77
CA GLN A 451 11.02 -25.00 22.46
C GLN A 451 10.25 -23.69 22.20
N GLU A 452 8.97 -23.65 22.57
CA GLU A 452 8.12 -22.46 22.39
C GLU A 452 8.55 -21.31 23.29
N LEU A 453 8.88 -21.61 24.55
CA LEU A 453 9.44 -20.64 25.49
C LEU A 453 10.77 -20.07 24.98
N SER A 454 11.69 -20.95 24.54
CA SER A 454 12.98 -20.54 23.99
C SER A 454 12.82 -19.66 22.75
N ALA A 455 11.92 -20.02 21.83
CA ALA A 455 11.60 -19.21 20.66
C ALA A 455 11.02 -17.85 21.03
N ALA A 456 10.11 -17.79 22.01
CA ALA A 456 9.51 -16.55 22.49
C ALA A 456 10.55 -15.63 23.16
N GLU A 457 11.45 -16.19 23.96
CA GLU A 457 12.56 -15.44 24.56
C GLU A 457 13.53 -14.89 23.52
N ALA A 458 13.91 -15.70 22.53
CA ALA A 458 14.79 -15.29 21.45
C ALA A 458 14.19 -14.10 20.69
N ARG A 459 12.91 -14.18 20.36
CA ARG A 459 12.19 -13.11 19.66
C ARG A 459 12.07 -11.84 20.50
N ARG A 460 11.79 -11.98 21.81
CA ARG A 460 11.79 -10.84 22.74
C ARG A 460 13.16 -10.15 22.77
N ARG A 461 14.25 -10.91 22.87
CA ARG A 461 15.62 -10.38 22.86
C ARG A 461 15.92 -9.65 21.56
N GLU A 462 15.56 -10.22 20.42
CA GLU A 462 15.73 -9.59 19.11
C GLU A 462 15.04 -8.22 19.03
N TRP A 463 13.77 -8.15 19.46
CA TRP A 463 13.05 -6.89 19.47
C TRP A 463 13.60 -5.89 20.50
N GLN A 464 14.06 -6.35 21.66
CA GLN A 464 14.73 -5.48 22.64
C GLN A 464 16.01 -4.88 22.07
N GLU A 465 16.82 -5.65 21.35
CA GLU A 465 18.03 -5.13 20.69
C GLU A 465 17.67 -4.17 19.55
N ALA A 466 16.67 -4.50 18.72
CA ALA A 466 16.18 -3.57 17.69
C ALA A 466 15.66 -2.25 18.29
N GLU A 467 15.00 -2.32 19.44
CA GLU A 467 14.47 -1.16 20.17
C GLU A 467 15.60 -0.34 20.82
N LYS A 468 16.62 -1.00 21.40
CA LYS A 468 17.84 -0.35 21.88
C LYS A 468 18.60 0.34 20.76
N LEU A 469 18.75 -0.27 19.59
CA LEU A 469 19.40 0.35 18.42
C LEU A 469 18.64 1.61 17.97
N GLN A 470 17.30 1.59 18.02
CA GLN A 470 16.47 2.77 17.79
C GLN A 470 16.65 3.87 18.86
N ARG A 471 17.05 3.52 20.08
CA ARG A 471 17.28 4.46 21.20
C ARG A 471 18.74 4.91 21.33
N GLY A 472 19.72 4.07 20.98
CA GLY A 472 21.15 4.26 21.26
C GLY A 472 21.83 5.23 20.31
N ARG A 473 21.32 5.41 19.09
CA ARG A 473 21.78 6.46 18.15
C ARG A 473 21.28 7.87 18.51
N ARG A 474 20.84 8.08 19.76
CA ARG A 474 20.36 9.36 20.32
C ARG A 474 21.42 10.13 21.12
N GLN A 475 22.66 9.63 21.17
CA GLN A 475 23.76 10.26 21.91
C GLN A 475 24.85 10.74 20.96
#